data_AF-A0A7W9BVC4-F1
#
_entry.id   AF-A0A7W9BVC4-F1
#
_cell.length_a   1.000
_cell.length_b   1.000
_cell.length_c   1.000
_cell.angle_alpha   90.00
_cell.angle_beta   90.00
_cell.angle_gamma   90.00
#
_symmetry.space_group_name_H-M   'P 1'
#
loop_
_entity.id
_entity.type
_entity.pdbx_description
1 polymer ?
#
loop_
_entity_poly.entity_id
_entity_poly.type
_entity_poly.pdbx_seq_one_letter_code
_entity_poly.pdbx_strand_id
1 'polypeptide(L)'
;MISDEDYYRCIGKKERGTCSNTLSVRKGPFETATLAVLHHGLLTEEHTEIIAAEFVREMARLSAGSVDENRFDLDQLAVVQSAIKTLAANMLRAVVSPTLLTLLADREAEEDRLDRRLGSKQVEVRVQPNTEFSHSAVVGLFKTKVANLREALNDESVRVEAAKTLATLIESVTIYPDSKGGPEA
;
A
#
# COMPACT_ATOMS: atom_id res chain seq x y z
N MET A 1 -17.50 12.97 -27.40
CA MET A 1 -18.72 12.25 -27.80
C MET A 1 -19.18 11.51 -26.56
N ILE A 2 -20.38 11.78 -26.05
CA ILE A 2 -20.85 11.23 -24.76
C ILE A 2 -21.61 9.94 -25.04
N SER A 3 -21.20 8.83 -24.44
CA SER A 3 -21.78 7.49 -24.62
C SER A 3 -22.76 7.15 -23.48
N ASP A 4 -23.61 6.13 -23.67
CA ASP A 4 -24.48 5.62 -22.60
C ASP A 4 -23.69 5.08 -21.40
N GLU A 5 -22.42 4.72 -21.62
CA GLU A 5 -21.48 4.25 -20.61
C GLU A 5 -20.95 5.37 -19.69
N ASP A 6 -21.16 6.65 -20.02
CA ASP A 6 -20.67 7.81 -19.26
C ASP A 6 -21.58 8.21 -18.08
N TYR A 7 -22.56 7.37 -17.74
CA TYR A 7 -23.53 7.65 -16.67
C TYR A 7 -23.59 6.54 -15.62
N TYR A 8 -23.72 6.93 -14.36
CA TYR A 8 -24.16 6.06 -13.27
C TYR A 8 -25.70 5.98 -13.27
N ARG A 9 -26.22 4.76 -13.22
CA ARG A 9 -27.67 4.46 -13.18
C ARG A 9 -27.97 3.28 -12.30
N CYS A 10 -29.17 3.24 -11.75
CA CYS A 10 -29.65 2.07 -11.02
C CYS A 10 -29.80 0.87 -11.97
N ILE A 11 -29.02 -0.20 -11.73
CA ILE A 11 -29.09 -1.45 -12.50
C ILE A 11 -30.50 -2.07 -12.42
N GLY A 12 -31.14 -2.01 -11.25
CA GLY A 12 -32.51 -2.50 -11.06
C GLY A 12 -33.53 -1.78 -11.94
N LYS A 13 -33.33 -0.49 -12.23
CA LYS A 13 -34.17 0.26 -13.18
C LYS A 13 -33.80 -0.06 -14.62
N LYS A 14 -32.50 -0.03 -14.96
CA LYS A 14 -31.99 -0.20 -16.34
C LYS A 14 -32.27 -1.60 -16.90
N GLU A 15 -31.94 -2.64 -16.14
CA GLU A 15 -31.93 -4.03 -16.64
C GLU A 15 -33.20 -4.80 -16.27
N ARG A 16 -33.81 -4.51 -15.11
CA ARG A 16 -34.88 -5.35 -14.53
C ARG A 16 -36.22 -4.65 -14.37
N GLY A 17 -36.28 -3.33 -14.48
CA GLY A 17 -37.48 -2.53 -14.20
C GLY A 17 -38.00 -2.63 -12.76
N THR A 18 -37.24 -3.20 -11.82
CA THR A 18 -37.65 -3.49 -10.44
C THR A 18 -37.38 -2.37 -9.45
N CYS A 19 -36.68 -1.31 -9.87
CA CYS A 19 -36.42 -0.12 -9.07
C CYS A 19 -37.14 1.09 -9.68
N SER A 20 -37.65 2.00 -8.85
CA SER A 20 -38.27 3.25 -9.29
C SER A 20 -37.27 4.38 -9.54
N ASN A 21 -36.00 4.22 -9.14
CA ASN A 21 -34.97 5.24 -9.31
C ASN A 21 -34.61 5.46 -10.79
N THR A 22 -35.01 6.61 -11.33
CA THR A 22 -34.75 7.05 -12.71
C THR A 22 -33.54 7.95 -12.85
N LEU A 23 -32.82 8.23 -11.75
CA LEU A 23 -31.70 9.15 -11.76
C LEU A 23 -30.57 8.62 -12.65
N SER A 24 -30.05 9.51 -13.50
CA SER A 24 -28.87 9.28 -14.32
C SER A 24 -27.86 10.37 -14.01
N VAL A 25 -26.70 10.00 -13.47
CA VAL A 25 -25.66 10.95 -13.06
C VAL A 25 -24.47 10.81 -13.99
N ARG A 26 -23.93 11.92 -14.50
CA ARG A 26 -22.73 11.90 -15.33
C ARG A 26 -21.52 11.50 -14.49
N LYS A 27 -20.75 10.52 -14.96
CA LYS A 27 -19.58 9.99 -14.26
C LYS A 27 -18.52 11.06 -14.00
N GLY A 28 -18.05 11.76 -15.03
CA GLY A 28 -16.93 12.72 -14.90
C GLY A 28 -17.15 13.82 -13.85
N PRO A 29 -18.23 14.62 -13.93
CA PRO A 29 -18.54 15.64 -12.92
C PRO A 29 -18.77 15.05 -11.53
N PHE A 30 -19.40 13.87 -11.43
CA PHE A 30 -19.66 13.22 -10.15
C PHE A 30 -18.39 12.68 -9.49
N GLU A 31 -17.51 12.04 -10.26
CA GLU A 31 -16.18 11.59 -9.81
C GLU A 31 -15.38 12.79 -9.32
N THR A 32 -15.38 13.89 -10.07
CA THR A 32 -14.73 15.16 -9.69
C THR A 32 -15.28 15.72 -8.38
N ALA A 33 -16.61 15.78 -8.24
CA ALA A 33 -17.27 16.26 -7.02
C ALA A 33 -16.98 15.36 -5.82
N THR A 34 -16.98 14.04 -6.01
CA THR A 34 -16.66 13.06 -4.97
C THR A 34 -15.22 13.24 -4.48
N LEU A 35 -14.25 13.44 -5.38
CA LEU A 35 -12.87 13.74 -5.02
C LEU A 35 -12.72 15.08 -4.30
N ALA A 36 -13.46 16.10 -4.73
CA ALA A 36 -13.46 17.39 -4.04
C ALA A 36 -13.98 17.23 -2.60
N VAL A 37 -15.05 16.45 -2.40
CA VAL A 37 -15.57 16.12 -1.06
C VAL A 37 -14.58 15.31 -0.25
N LEU A 38 -13.87 14.35 -0.84
CA LEU A 38 -12.80 13.64 -0.12
C LEU A 38 -11.68 14.60 0.29
N HIS A 39 -11.24 15.46 -0.62
CA HIS A 39 -10.20 16.44 -0.33
C HIS A 39 -10.63 17.43 0.76
N HIS A 40 -11.84 17.97 0.71
CA HIS A 40 -12.30 18.97 1.69
C HIS A 40 -12.86 18.37 2.98
N GLY A 41 -13.48 17.19 2.90
CA GLY A 41 -14.16 16.51 4.00
C GLY A 41 -13.25 15.65 4.85
N LEU A 42 -12.21 15.00 4.30
CA LEU A 42 -11.25 14.21 5.08
C LEU A 42 -10.13 15.05 5.71
N LEU A 43 -9.98 16.30 5.28
CA LEU A 43 -8.93 17.20 5.76
C LEU A 43 -9.44 18.25 6.77
N THR A 44 -10.56 17.97 7.41
CA THR A 44 -10.94 18.72 8.62
C THR A 44 -9.94 18.40 9.73
N GLU A 45 -9.78 19.32 10.68
CA GLU A 45 -8.85 19.18 11.80
C GLU A 45 -9.07 17.84 12.54
N GLU A 46 -10.32 17.52 12.86
CA GLU A 46 -10.72 16.25 13.49
C GLU A 46 -10.32 15.01 12.67
N HIS A 47 -10.61 14.99 11.36
CA HIS A 47 -10.27 13.82 10.53
C HIS A 47 -8.76 13.68 10.31
N THR A 48 -8.02 14.79 10.25
CA THR A 48 -6.56 14.74 10.12
C THR A 48 -5.87 14.14 11.34
N GLU A 49 -6.41 14.37 12.54
CA GLU A 49 -5.90 13.74 13.77
C GLU A 49 -6.10 12.23 13.75
N ILE A 50 -7.28 11.78 13.35
CA ILE A 50 -7.60 10.35 13.19
C ILE A 50 -6.66 9.73 12.16
N ILE A 51 -6.52 10.33 10.98
CA ILE A 51 -5.64 9.82 9.92
C ILE A 51 -4.19 9.70 10.41
N ALA A 52 -3.67 10.73 11.09
CA ALA A 52 -2.29 10.71 11.58
C ALA A 52 -2.09 9.62 12.65
N ALA A 53 -3.01 9.49 13.61
CA ALA A 53 -2.94 8.48 14.66
C ALA A 53 -3.03 7.06 14.09
N GLU A 54 -3.96 6.83 13.17
CA GLU A 54 -4.14 5.56 12.46
C GLU A 54 -2.88 5.18 11.66
N PHE A 55 -2.32 6.14 10.92
CA PHE A 55 -1.12 5.94 10.13
C PHE A 55 0.07 5.55 11.00
N VAL A 56 0.33 6.31 12.09
CA VAL A 56 1.43 6.01 13.01
C VAL A 56 1.25 4.62 13.63
N ARG A 57 0.02 4.27 14.05
CA ARG A 57 -0.25 2.95 14.64
C ARG A 57 -0.03 1.83 13.63
N GLU A 58 -0.49 1.99 12.39
CA GLU A 58 -0.33 0.97 11.37
C GLU A 58 1.14 0.81 10.96
N MET A 59 1.88 1.91 10.87
CA MET A 59 3.33 1.87 10.64
C MET A 59 4.05 1.16 11.78
N ALA A 60 3.70 1.44 13.04
CA ALA A 60 4.25 0.72 14.19
C ALA A 60 3.92 -0.78 14.15
N ARG A 61 2.70 -1.16 13.74
CA ARG A 61 2.29 -2.56 13.57
C ARG A 61 3.13 -3.27 12.50
N LEU A 62 3.35 -2.63 11.34
CA LEU A 62 4.17 -3.16 10.25
C LEU A 62 5.64 -3.26 10.65
N SER A 63 6.16 -2.28 11.38
CA SER A 63 7.53 -2.28 11.89
C SER A 63 7.74 -3.35 12.98
N ALA A 64 6.76 -3.64 13.82
CA ALA A 64 6.90 -4.65 14.87
C ALA A 64 7.16 -6.06 14.31
N GLY A 65 6.50 -6.43 13.21
CA GLY A 65 6.73 -7.71 12.53
C GLY A 65 8.08 -7.79 11.82
N SER A 66 8.52 -6.69 11.21
CA SER A 66 9.78 -6.66 10.45
C SER A 66 11.02 -6.62 11.35
N VAL A 67 10.93 -6.04 12.56
CA VAL A 67 12.04 -6.01 13.53
C VAL A 67 12.39 -7.41 14.04
N ASP A 68 11.40 -8.24 14.38
CA ASP A 68 11.67 -9.58 14.92
C ASP A 68 12.22 -10.52 13.84
N GLU A 69 11.68 -10.46 12.62
CA GLU A 69 12.21 -11.22 11.49
C GLU A 69 13.63 -10.78 11.09
N ASN A 70 13.92 -9.47 11.09
CA ASN A 70 15.27 -8.99 10.79
C ASN A 70 16.28 -9.42 11.85
N ARG A 71 15.89 -9.39 13.13
CA ARG A 71 16.74 -9.86 14.22
C ARG A 71 17.02 -11.37 14.10
N PHE A 72 15.99 -12.16 13.83
CA PHE A 72 16.14 -13.60 13.60
C PHE A 72 17.06 -13.90 12.41
N ASP A 73 16.94 -13.17 11.31
CA ASP A 73 17.78 -13.32 10.11
C ASP A 73 19.24 -12.94 10.40
N LEU A 74 19.49 -11.88 11.18
CA LEU A 74 20.83 -11.47 11.63
C LEU A 74 21.47 -12.50 12.58
N ASP A 75 20.69 -13.04 13.52
CA ASP A 75 21.17 -14.07 14.44
C ASP A 75 21.54 -15.36 13.69
N GLN A 76 20.72 -15.78 12.71
CA GLN A 76 21.05 -16.91 11.85
C GLN A 76 22.31 -16.67 11.02
N LEU A 77 22.46 -15.48 10.44
CA LEU A 77 23.65 -15.12 9.68
C LEU A 77 24.92 -15.25 10.52
N ALA A 78 24.89 -14.76 11.77
CA ALA A 78 26.01 -14.89 12.70
C ALA A 78 26.36 -16.36 13.00
N VAL A 79 25.35 -17.22 13.16
CA VAL A 79 25.55 -18.67 13.37
C VAL A 79 26.19 -19.32 12.14
N VAL A 80 25.70 -19.03 10.94
CA VAL A 80 26.23 -19.58 9.67
C VAL A 80 27.67 -19.13 9.45
N GLN A 81 27.97 -17.84 9.65
CA GLN A 81 29.34 -17.31 9.54
C GLN A 81 30.31 -17.96 10.53
N SER A 82 29.86 -18.24 11.76
CA SER A 82 30.67 -18.96 12.74
C SER A 82 30.93 -20.42 12.31
N ALA A 83 29.93 -21.07 11.71
CA ALA A 83 30.08 -22.43 11.19
C ALA A 83 31.07 -22.48 10.02
N ILE A 84 30.98 -21.54 9.06
CA ILE A 84 31.93 -21.40 7.93
C ILE A 84 33.35 -21.23 8.44
N LYS A 85 33.59 -20.30 9.39
CA LYS A 85 34.91 -20.09 10.01
C LYS A 85 35.46 -21.36 10.65
N THR A 86 34.61 -22.11 11.35
CA THR A 86 34.99 -23.37 12.01
C THR A 86 35.34 -24.46 10.99
N LEU A 87 34.54 -24.62 9.93
CA LEU A 87 34.79 -25.59 8.86
C LEU A 87 36.07 -25.27 8.09
N ALA A 88 36.27 -24.00 7.74
CA ALA A 88 37.50 -23.54 7.08
C ALA A 88 38.74 -23.79 7.95
N ALA A 89 38.66 -23.50 9.26
CA ALA A 89 39.76 -23.77 10.18
C ALA A 89 40.08 -25.27 10.31
N ASN A 90 39.06 -26.13 10.27
CA ASN A 90 39.24 -27.58 10.30
C ASN A 90 39.89 -28.11 9.02
N MET A 91 39.53 -27.56 7.85
CA MET A 91 40.16 -27.91 6.57
C MET A 91 41.66 -27.55 6.52
N LEU A 92 42.07 -26.49 7.21
CA LEU A 92 43.49 -26.11 7.32
C LEU A 92 44.29 -27.04 8.26
N ARG A 93 43.61 -27.81 9.11
CA ARG A 93 44.23 -28.67 10.14
C ARG A 93 44.12 -30.17 9.85
N ALA A 94 43.22 -30.58 8.96
CA ALA A 94 42.90 -31.98 8.69
C ALA A 94 42.90 -32.31 7.18
N VAL A 95 42.91 -33.59 6.84
CA VAL A 95 42.69 -34.05 5.45
C VAL A 95 41.27 -33.68 5.04
N VAL A 96 41.14 -32.87 3.99
CA VAL A 96 39.87 -32.43 3.43
C VAL A 96 39.06 -33.64 2.98
N SER A 97 37.90 -33.88 3.62
CA SER A 97 36.95 -34.90 3.17
C SER A 97 35.93 -34.29 2.20
N PRO A 98 35.42 -35.06 1.23
CA PRO A 98 34.34 -34.60 0.35
C PRO A 98 33.11 -34.09 1.11
N THR A 99 32.79 -34.71 2.25
CA THR A 99 31.69 -34.28 3.12
C THR A 99 31.90 -32.87 3.69
N LEU A 100 33.12 -32.51 4.07
CA LEU A 100 33.42 -31.16 4.58
C LEU A 100 33.30 -30.09 3.48
N LEU A 101 33.65 -30.43 2.23
CA LEU A 101 33.49 -29.53 1.09
C LEU A 101 32.01 -29.26 0.80
N THR A 102 31.17 -30.31 0.81
CA THR A 102 29.72 -30.14 0.63
C THR A 102 29.11 -29.29 1.74
N LEU A 103 29.46 -29.57 3.01
CA LEU A 103 28.93 -28.82 4.14
C LEU A 103 29.34 -27.34 4.13
N LEU A 104 30.55 -27.02 3.67
CA LEU A 104 31.00 -25.65 3.49
C LEU A 104 30.20 -24.95 2.39
N ALA A 105 30.07 -25.58 1.22
CA ALA A 105 29.31 -25.04 0.10
C ALA A 105 27.83 -24.78 0.46
N ASP A 106 27.22 -25.68 1.23
CA ASP A 106 25.84 -25.51 1.72
C ASP A 106 25.71 -24.29 2.64
N ARG A 107 26.70 -24.06 3.51
CA ARG A 107 26.71 -22.91 4.44
C ARG A 107 26.98 -21.59 3.73
N GLU A 108 27.88 -21.56 2.75
CA GLU A 108 28.11 -20.38 1.90
C GLU A 108 26.85 -20.03 1.10
N ALA A 109 26.15 -21.04 0.56
CA ALA A 109 24.89 -20.83 -0.14
C ALA A 109 23.76 -20.34 0.79
N GLU A 110 23.77 -20.73 2.06
CA GLU A 110 22.84 -20.25 3.09
C GLU A 110 23.15 -18.80 3.49
N GLU A 111 24.43 -18.44 3.69
CA GLU A 111 24.89 -17.07 3.93
C GLU A 111 24.42 -16.14 2.79
N ASP A 112 24.67 -16.51 1.54
CA ASP A 112 24.25 -15.75 0.37
C ASP A 112 22.73 -15.52 0.30
N ARG A 113 21.94 -16.50 0.77
CA ARG A 113 20.47 -16.39 0.81
C ARG A 113 20.02 -15.43 1.91
N LEU A 114 20.64 -15.51 3.08
CA LEU A 114 20.35 -14.62 4.22
C LEU A 114 20.73 -13.17 3.89
N ASP A 115 21.91 -12.95 3.30
CA ASP A 115 22.36 -11.62 2.88
C ASP A 115 21.45 -11.01 1.81
N ARG A 116 21.02 -11.80 0.82
CA ARG A 116 20.04 -11.33 -0.18
C ARG A 116 18.69 -10.98 0.45
N ARG A 117 18.21 -11.78 1.42
CA ARG A 117 16.95 -11.52 2.12
C ARG A 117 17.03 -10.25 2.98
N LEU A 118 18.14 -10.06 3.70
CA LEU A 118 18.39 -8.84 4.49
C LEU A 118 18.56 -7.61 3.58
N GLY A 119 19.25 -7.75 2.45
CA GLY A 119 19.44 -6.70 1.46
C GLY A 119 18.14 -6.30 0.74
N SER A 120 17.28 -7.25 0.37
CA SER A 120 15.98 -6.95 -0.25
C SER A 120 15.02 -6.29 0.73
N LYS A 121 15.02 -6.70 2.01
CA LYS A 121 14.22 -6.08 3.07
C LYS A 121 14.62 -4.61 3.33
N GLN A 122 15.90 -4.27 3.22
CA GLN A 122 16.36 -2.87 3.29
C GLN A 122 15.87 -2.00 2.12
N VAL A 123 15.54 -2.60 0.97
CA VAL A 123 15.00 -1.90 -0.20
C VAL A 123 13.48 -1.78 -0.15
N GLU A 124 12.77 -2.82 0.29
CA GLU A 124 11.30 -2.82 0.40
C GLU A 124 10.76 -1.98 1.56
N VAL A 125 11.53 -1.82 2.64
CA VAL A 125 11.14 -0.99 3.80
C VAL A 125 12.15 0.13 3.99
N ARG A 126 12.07 1.15 3.13
CA ARG A 126 12.69 2.46 3.39
C ARG A 126 11.91 3.30 4.41
N VAL A 127 11.18 2.66 5.32
CA VAL A 127 10.71 3.29 6.53
C VAL A 127 11.72 2.94 7.60
N GLN A 128 12.63 3.87 7.89
CA GLN A 128 13.56 3.69 9.00
C GLN A 128 12.75 3.35 10.26
N PRO A 129 13.12 2.33 11.05
CA PRO A 129 12.37 1.85 12.21
C PRO A 129 12.05 2.92 13.28
N ASN A 130 12.66 4.10 13.15
CA ASN A 130 12.56 5.21 14.10
C ASN A 130 12.10 6.53 13.43
N THR A 131 11.47 6.46 12.25
CA THR A 131 10.87 7.67 11.67
C THR A 131 9.65 8.06 12.49
N GLU A 132 9.82 8.98 13.43
CA GLU A 132 8.68 9.67 14.03
C GLU A 132 7.98 10.47 12.93
N PHE A 133 6.86 9.94 12.43
CA PHE A 133 6.03 10.67 11.50
C PHE A 133 5.30 11.78 12.24
N SER A 134 5.74 13.02 12.06
CA SER A 134 4.98 14.17 12.56
C SER A 134 3.58 14.18 11.93
N HIS A 135 2.57 14.54 12.72
CA HIS A 135 1.19 14.73 12.25
C HIS A 135 1.14 15.59 10.97
N SER A 136 1.90 16.70 10.92
CA SER A 136 1.94 17.58 9.76
C SER A 136 2.51 16.91 8.50
N ALA A 137 3.49 16.02 8.66
CA ALA A 137 4.09 15.27 7.56
C ALA A 137 3.13 14.22 7.00
N VAL A 138 2.38 13.52 7.86
CA VAL A 138 1.37 12.54 7.43
C VAL A 138 0.24 13.23 6.67
N VAL A 139 -0.28 14.33 7.21
CA VAL A 139 -1.33 15.12 6.55
C VAL A 139 -0.84 15.69 5.22
N GLY A 140 0.40 16.19 5.16
CA GLY A 140 1.02 16.66 3.92
C GLY A 140 1.14 15.56 2.86
N LEU A 141 1.58 14.37 3.25
CA LEU A 141 1.68 13.21 2.35
C LEU A 141 0.30 12.80 1.82
N PHE A 142 -0.71 12.75 2.70
CA PHE A 142 -2.07 12.40 2.31
C PHE A 142 -2.64 13.42 1.31
N LYS A 143 -2.47 14.73 1.58
CA LYS A 143 -2.84 15.81 0.64
C LYS A 143 -2.25 15.60 -0.75
N THR A 144 -0.94 15.34 -0.81
CA THR A 144 -0.24 15.08 -2.08
C THR A 144 -0.79 13.84 -2.78
N LYS A 145 -1.04 12.75 -2.05
CA LYS A 145 -1.59 11.52 -2.64
C LYS A 145 -2.99 11.74 -3.22
N VAL A 146 -3.87 12.46 -2.52
CA VAL A 146 -5.22 12.80 -3.01
C VAL A 146 -5.15 13.72 -4.24
N ALA A 147 -4.24 14.71 -4.24
CA ALA A 147 -4.03 15.59 -5.40
C ALA A 147 -3.56 14.80 -6.64
N ASN A 148 -2.58 13.91 -6.47
CA ASN A 148 -2.10 13.05 -7.56
C ASN A 148 -3.19 12.11 -8.08
N LEU A 149 -4.02 11.55 -7.19
CA LEU A 149 -5.15 10.70 -7.58
C LEU A 149 -6.16 11.49 -8.42
N ARG A 150 -6.43 12.75 -8.05
CA ARG A 150 -7.29 13.64 -8.83
C ARG A 150 -6.72 13.94 -10.20
N GLU A 151 -5.41 14.18 -10.31
CA GLU A 151 -4.76 14.37 -11.61
C GLU A 151 -4.86 13.12 -12.47
N ALA A 152 -4.59 11.94 -11.90
CA ALA A 152 -4.68 10.66 -12.60
C ALA A 152 -6.10 10.33 -13.07
N LEU A 153 -7.14 10.78 -12.37
CA LEU A 153 -8.54 10.61 -12.80
C LEU A 153 -8.92 11.49 -14.00
N ASN A 154 -8.13 12.54 -14.29
CA ASN A 154 -8.30 13.37 -15.48
C ASN A 154 -7.43 12.90 -16.67
N ASP A 155 -6.51 11.97 -16.46
CA ASP A 155 -5.64 11.42 -17.50
C ASP A 155 -6.24 10.11 -18.04
N GLU A 156 -6.74 10.15 -19.27
CA GLU A 156 -7.41 9.02 -19.93
C GLU A 156 -6.53 7.76 -20.02
N SER A 157 -5.20 7.88 -20.05
CA SER A 157 -4.29 6.75 -20.13
C SER A 157 -4.21 5.91 -18.84
N VAL A 158 -4.47 6.54 -17.69
CA VAL A 158 -4.38 5.91 -16.36
C VAL A 158 -5.69 5.98 -15.57
N ARG A 159 -6.72 6.60 -16.13
CA ARG A 159 -8.02 6.84 -15.47
C ARG A 159 -8.66 5.58 -14.91
N VAL A 160 -8.59 4.46 -15.62
CA VAL A 160 -9.15 3.17 -15.16
C VAL A 160 -8.47 2.68 -13.88
N GLU A 161 -7.15 2.76 -13.80
CA GLU A 161 -6.38 2.36 -12.62
C GLU A 161 -6.56 3.35 -11.46
N ALA A 162 -6.67 4.63 -11.78
CA ALA A 162 -7.00 5.66 -10.79
C ALA A 162 -8.40 5.44 -10.19
N ALA A 163 -9.40 5.08 -11.00
CA ALA A 163 -10.74 4.75 -10.54
C ALA A 163 -10.78 3.49 -9.66
N LYS A 164 -9.99 2.47 -9.98
CA LYS A 164 -9.82 1.29 -9.12
C LYS A 164 -9.21 1.66 -7.77
N THR A 165 -8.20 2.53 -7.76
CA THR A 165 -7.58 3.04 -6.53
C THR A 165 -8.58 3.85 -5.69
N LEU A 166 -9.40 4.67 -6.33
CA LEU A 166 -10.47 5.40 -5.63
C LEU A 166 -11.48 4.44 -4.97
N ALA A 167 -11.82 3.35 -5.64
CA ALA A 167 -12.75 2.33 -5.12
C ALA A 167 -12.21 1.55 -3.91
N THR A 168 -10.90 1.58 -3.63
CA THR A 168 -10.36 0.99 -2.38
C THR A 168 -10.40 1.96 -1.21
N LEU A 169 -10.52 3.26 -1.48
CA LEU A 169 -10.56 4.33 -0.46
C LEU A 169 -11.98 4.65 0.00
N ILE A 170 -12.98 4.49 -0.88
CA ILE A 170 -14.38 4.79 -0.60
C ILE A 170 -15.16 3.48 -0.58
N GLU A 171 -15.79 3.16 0.56
CA GLU A 171 -16.66 1.97 0.68
C GLU A 171 -17.89 2.06 -0.24
N SER A 172 -18.59 3.19 -0.21
CA SER A 172 -19.70 3.45 -1.11
C SER A 172 -19.97 4.94 -1.25
N VAL A 173 -20.55 5.33 -2.38
CA VAL A 173 -21.15 6.66 -2.55
C VAL A 173 -22.65 6.47 -2.75
N THR A 174 -23.44 6.99 -1.82
CA THR A 174 -24.90 6.91 -1.90
C THR A 174 -25.43 8.16 -2.58
N ILE A 175 -26.07 7.97 -3.73
CA ILE A 175 -26.71 9.06 -4.47
C ILE A 175 -28.18 9.09 -4.10
N TYR A 176 -28.61 10.18 -3.46
CA TYR A 176 -30.02 10.42 -3.19
C TYR A 176 -30.63 11.18 -4.37
N PRO A 177 -31.70 10.66 -5.00
CA PRO A 177 -32.46 11.44 -5.98
C PRO A 177 -33.07 12.64 -5.26
N ASP A 178 -32.84 13.81 -5.82
CA ASP A 178 -33.14 15.05 -5.15
C ASP A 178 -34.66 15.28 -4.97
N SER A 179 -35.06 15.71 -3.78
CA SER A 179 -36.36 16.33 -3.55
C SER A 179 -36.15 17.85 -3.51
N LYS A 180 -36.61 18.58 -4.53
CA LYS A 180 -36.55 20.06 -4.67
C LYS A 180 -35.46 20.74 -3.81
N GLY A 181 -34.17 20.60 -4.15
CA GLY A 181 -33.11 21.37 -3.46
C GLY A 181 -31.66 20.87 -3.56
N GLY A 182 -31.32 20.05 -4.54
CA GLY A 182 -30.04 19.36 -4.67
C GLY A 182 -29.06 20.15 -5.53
N PRO A 183 -27.75 19.83 -5.42
CA PRO A 183 -26.70 20.67 -5.99
C PRO A 183 -26.88 20.81 -7.51
N GLU A 184 -26.89 22.06 -7.98
CA GLU A 184 -26.93 22.38 -9.40
C GLU A 184 -25.77 21.68 -10.13
N ALA A 185 -26.12 21.11 -11.28
CA ALA A 185 -25.24 20.37 -12.17
C ALA A 185 -24.25 21.27 -12.92
#